data_AF-A0A534GGU1-F1
#
_entry.id   AF-A0A534GGU1-F1
#
_cell.length_a   1.000
_cell.length_b   1.000
_cell.length_c   1.000
_cell.angle_alpha   90.00
_cell.angle_beta   90.00
_cell.angle_gamma   90.00
#
_symmetry.space_group_name_H-M   'P 1'
#
loop_
_entity.id
_entity.type
_entity.pdbx_description
1 polymer ?
#
loop_
_entity_poly.entity_id
_entity_poly.type
_entity_poly.pdbx_seq_one_letter_code
_entity_poly.pdbx_strand_id
1 'polypeptide(L)'
;MSITRLAVITLGLSASLGVYGTGPLARTVTDDLGREVEVRDPPLRIVSLTPGATEMLFAAGAGGQLIATVEYSDEPPAARRVPRIGDVATVDMERLVALRPEVVIAWPAGGNPAQRER
;
A
#
# COMPACT_ATOMS: atom_id res chain seq x y z
N MET A 1 -24.39 65.07 -32.74
CA MET A 1 -23.49 65.05 -31.55
C MET A 1 -23.49 63.62 -31.03
N SER A 2 -22.38 62.93 -31.28
CA SER A 2 -22.14 61.49 -31.09
C SER A 2 -21.81 61.17 -29.63
N ILE A 3 -22.41 60.13 -29.03
CA ILE A 3 -21.85 59.47 -27.84
C ILE A 3 -22.14 57.96 -27.87
N THR A 4 -21.23 57.25 -28.54
CA THR A 4 -20.58 55.95 -28.27
C THR A 4 -21.34 54.81 -27.54
N ARG A 5 -21.52 53.69 -28.26
CA ARG A 5 -21.95 52.36 -27.76
C ARG A 5 -20.82 51.69 -26.97
N LEU A 6 -21.13 51.21 -25.76
CA LEU A 6 -20.22 50.39 -24.94
C LEU A 6 -20.43 48.90 -25.28
N ALA A 7 -19.45 48.28 -25.93
CA ALA A 7 -19.44 46.84 -26.20
C ALA A 7 -18.72 46.13 -25.06
N VAL A 8 -19.46 45.35 -24.26
CA VAL A 8 -18.89 44.45 -23.25
C VAL A 8 -18.53 43.15 -23.95
N ILE A 9 -17.24 42.91 -24.14
CA ILE A 9 -16.70 41.65 -24.65
C ILE A 9 -16.57 40.70 -23.46
N THR A 10 -17.55 39.83 -23.25
CA THR A 10 -17.42 38.67 -22.35
C THR A 10 -16.58 37.61 -23.04
N LEU A 11 -15.33 37.49 -22.62
CA LEU A 11 -14.44 36.39 -23.02
C LEU A 11 -14.92 35.11 -22.32
N GLY A 12 -15.59 34.23 -23.06
CA GLY A 12 -16.02 32.93 -22.56
C GLY A 12 -14.83 32.01 -22.31
N LEU A 13 -14.43 31.88 -21.04
CA LEU A 13 -13.45 30.89 -20.61
C LEU A 13 -14.13 29.51 -20.62
N SER A 14 -14.05 28.81 -21.74
CA SER A 14 -14.52 27.43 -21.84
C SER A 14 -13.54 26.53 -21.07
N ALA A 15 -13.83 26.32 -19.79
CA ALA A 15 -13.12 25.34 -18.97
C ALA A 15 -13.58 23.95 -19.41
N SER A 16 -12.84 23.33 -20.32
CA SER A 16 -12.95 21.91 -20.60
C SER A 16 -12.52 21.14 -19.34
N LEU A 17 -13.50 20.73 -18.54
CA LEU A 17 -13.34 19.79 -17.44
C LEU A 17 -12.89 18.45 -18.05
N GLY A 18 -11.57 18.27 -18.14
CA GLY A 18 -10.99 16.97 -18.37
C GLY A 18 -11.40 16.06 -17.23
N VAL A 19 -12.23 15.05 -17.52
CA VAL A 19 -12.51 13.96 -16.61
C VAL A 19 -11.22 13.15 -16.50
N TYR A 20 -10.34 13.51 -15.56
CA TYR A 20 -9.24 12.65 -15.16
C TYR A 20 -9.87 11.43 -14.48
N GLY A 21 -9.76 10.27 -15.14
CA GLY A 21 -10.22 9.01 -14.57
C GLY A 21 -9.52 8.77 -13.23
N THR A 22 -10.28 8.84 -12.14
CA THR A 22 -9.83 8.52 -10.78
C THR A 22 -9.85 7.00 -10.58
N GLY A 23 -9.12 6.27 -11.43
CA GLY A 23 -8.80 4.86 -11.16
C GLY A 23 -7.64 4.79 -10.16
N PRO A 24 -7.59 3.80 -9.26
CA PRO A 24 -6.42 3.60 -8.42
C PRO A 24 -5.21 3.36 -9.35
N LEU A 25 -4.19 4.22 -9.25
CA LEU A 25 -2.98 3.99 -10.01
C LEU A 25 -2.28 2.79 -9.39
N ALA A 26 -1.81 1.88 -10.23
CA ALA A 26 -1.00 0.75 -9.82
C ALA A 26 0.44 0.98 -10.27
N ARG A 27 1.39 0.58 -9.43
CA ARG A 27 2.82 0.66 -9.71
C ARG A 27 3.39 -0.75 -9.73
N THR A 28 4.15 -1.06 -10.77
CA THR A 28 4.96 -2.28 -10.81
C THR A 28 6.23 -2.06 -10.00
N VAL A 29 6.51 -2.98 -9.08
CA VAL A 29 7.70 -2.98 -8.22
C VAL A 29 8.37 -4.33 -8.36
N THR A 30 9.71 -4.35 -8.41
CA THR A 30 10.49 -5.59 -8.37
C THR A 30 10.77 -5.97 -6.91
N ASP A 31 10.45 -7.20 -6.52
CA ASP A 31 10.74 -7.69 -5.17
C ASP A 31 12.16 -8.25 -5.01
N ASP A 32 12.49 -8.73 -3.80
CA ASP A 32 13.81 -9.27 -3.45
C ASP A 32 14.15 -10.59 -4.15
N LEU A 33 13.16 -11.26 -4.74
CA LEU A 33 13.32 -12.45 -5.56
C LEU A 33 13.36 -12.13 -7.06
N GLY A 34 13.38 -10.84 -7.43
CA GLY A 34 13.39 -10.39 -8.82
C GLY A 34 12.05 -10.51 -9.54
N ARG A 35 10.95 -10.71 -8.81
CA ARG A 35 9.60 -10.82 -9.39
C ARG A 35 8.99 -9.43 -9.55
N GLU A 36 8.29 -9.20 -10.65
CA GLU A 36 7.47 -8.00 -10.83
C GLU A 36 6.12 -8.17 -10.12
N VAL A 37 5.80 -7.23 -9.24
CA VAL A 37 4.58 -7.21 -8.43
C VAL A 37 3.85 -5.90 -8.68
N GLU A 38 2.59 -5.98 -9.06
CA GLU A 38 1.72 -4.81 -9.19
C GLU A 38 1.15 -4.44 -7.82
N VAL A 39 1.47 -3.24 -7.34
CA VAL A 39 0.99 -2.69 -6.07
C VAL A 39 0.09 -1.49 -6.37
N ARG A 40 -1.16 -1.56 -5.92
CA ARG A 40 -2.13 -0.48 -6.07
C ARG A 40 -1.83 0.70 -5.13
N ASP A 41 -2.33 1.87 -5.47
CA ASP A 41 -2.31 3.00 -4.57
C ASP A 41 -3.22 2.78 -3.35
N PRO A 42 -2.92 3.43 -2.21
CA PRO A 42 -3.72 3.33 -1.00
C PRO A 42 -5.22 3.61 -1.18
N PRO A 43 -6.08 3.06 -0.31
CA PRO A 43 -5.74 2.29 0.89
C PRO A 43 -5.36 0.84 0.57
N LEU A 44 -4.20 0.39 1.06
CA LEU A 44 -3.76 -1.00 0.92
C LEU A 44 -4.20 -1.83 2.13
N ARG A 45 -4.51 -3.09 1.87
CA ARG A 45 -4.70 -4.14 2.89
C ARG A 45 -3.44 -4.98 3.02
N ILE A 46 -2.64 -4.74 4.06
CA ILE A 46 -1.33 -5.37 4.23
C ILE A 46 -1.37 -6.46 5.29
N VAL A 47 -0.76 -7.60 4.99
CA VAL A 47 -0.43 -8.62 5.99
C VAL A 47 1.09 -8.72 6.12
N SER A 48 1.58 -8.75 7.36
CA SER A 48 3.01 -8.93 7.66
C SER A 48 3.25 -10.29 8.32
N LEU A 49 4.12 -11.10 7.74
CA LEU A 49 4.41 -12.46 8.21
C LEU A 49 5.67 -12.56 9.08
N THR A 50 6.26 -11.42 9.48
CA THR A 50 7.36 -11.41 10.46
C THR A 50 7.27 -10.21 11.42
N PRO A 51 7.80 -10.35 12.65
CA PRO A 51 7.92 -9.22 13.58
C PRO A 51 8.72 -8.04 13.00
N GLY A 52 9.89 -8.31 12.41
CA GLY A 52 10.75 -7.27 11.84
C GLY A 52 10.08 -6.50 10.69
N ALA A 53 9.35 -7.19 9.80
CA ALA A 53 8.60 -6.51 8.74
C ALA A 53 7.45 -5.66 9.31
N THR A 54 6.83 -6.11 10.40
CA THR A 54 5.79 -5.34 11.09
C THR A 54 6.36 -4.03 11.63
N GLU A 55 7.50 -4.08 12.32
CA GLU A 55 8.19 -2.89 12.83
C GLU A 55 8.56 -1.92 11.71
N MET A 56 9.11 -2.43 10.60
CA MET A 56 9.46 -1.62 9.43
C MET A 56 8.22 -0.93 8.82
N LEU A 57 7.09 -1.61 8.72
CA LEU A 57 5.85 -1.03 8.20
C LEU A 57 5.31 0.08 9.10
N PHE A 58 5.39 -0.08 10.43
CA PHE A 58 5.06 0.99 11.36
C PHE A 58 6.02 2.18 11.22
N ALA A 59 7.32 1.93 11.14
CA ALA A 59 8.32 2.98 10.95
C ALA A 59 8.13 3.74 9.63
N ALA A 60 7.67 3.05 8.57
CA ALA A 60 7.36 3.65 7.27
C ALA A 60 6.01 4.40 7.24
N GLY A 61 5.27 4.46 8.36
CA GLY A 61 3.94 5.09 8.41
C GLY A 61 2.81 4.24 7.83
N ALA A 62 3.08 2.99 7.45
CA ALA A 62 2.11 2.05 6.90
C ALA A 62 1.38 1.21 7.97
N GLY A 63 1.64 1.43 9.26
CA GLY A 63 1.03 0.67 10.35
C GLY A 63 -0.51 0.68 10.36
N GLY A 64 -1.15 1.75 9.88
CA GLY A 64 -2.61 1.83 9.74
C GLY A 64 -3.21 0.98 8.60
N GLN A 65 -2.37 0.42 7.73
CA GLN A 65 -2.77 -0.43 6.60
C GLN A 65 -2.64 -1.94 6.94
N LEU A 66 -2.07 -2.27 8.10
CA LEU A 66 -1.94 -3.64 8.57
C LEU A 66 -3.29 -4.20 9.01
N ILE A 67 -3.73 -5.26 8.34
CA ILE A 67 -4.98 -5.98 8.66
C ILE A 67 -4.75 -7.29 9.40
N ALA A 68 -3.54 -7.84 9.31
CA ALA A 68 -3.10 -8.97 10.13
C ALA A 68 -1.56 -9.07 10.19
N THR A 69 -1.10 -9.79 11.19
CA THR A 69 0.31 -9.99 11.53
C THR A 69 0.51 -11.39 12.12
N VAL A 70 1.74 -11.76 12.45
CA VAL A 70 2.07 -12.99 13.17
C VAL A 70 2.43 -12.73 14.62
N GLU A 71 2.45 -13.78 15.43
CA GLU A 71 2.91 -13.76 16.82
C GLU A 71 4.26 -13.03 16.98
N TYR A 72 4.45 -12.42 18.15
CA TYR A 72 5.62 -11.61 18.52
C TYR A 72 5.80 -10.28 17.78
N SER A 73 4.87 -9.89 16.89
CA SER A 73 4.91 -8.59 16.19
C SER A 73 4.35 -7.46 17.07
N ASP A 74 4.94 -7.25 18.24
CA ASP A 74 4.39 -6.45 19.34
C ASP A 74 4.90 -5.00 19.41
N GLU A 75 5.86 -4.64 18.55
CA GLU A 75 6.49 -3.33 18.47
C GLU A 75 6.16 -2.60 17.16
N PRO A 76 5.89 -1.28 17.20
CA PRO A 76 5.64 -0.47 18.40
C PRO A 76 4.36 -0.94 19.15
N PRO A 77 4.03 -0.43 20.35
CA PRO A 77 2.86 -0.88 21.12
C PRO A 77 1.52 -0.84 20.37
N ALA A 78 1.41 0.01 19.33
CA ALA A 78 0.25 0.04 18.44
C ALA A 78 0.05 -1.27 17.64
N ALA A 79 1.13 -1.99 17.32
CA ALA A 79 1.12 -3.26 16.59
C ALA A 79 0.35 -4.37 17.32
N ARG A 80 0.30 -4.31 18.65
CA ARG A 80 -0.45 -5.26 19.50
C ARG A 80 -1.96 -5.26 19.25
N ARG A 81 -2.48 -4.21 18.59
CA ARG A 81 -3.90 -4.12 18.23
C ARG A 81 -4.22 -4.80 16.90
N VAL A 82 -3.20 -5.17 16.13
CA VAL A 82 -3.38 -5.83 14.83
C VAL A 82 -3.67 -7.32 15.07
N PRO A 83 -4.69 -7.91 14.41
CA PRO A 83 -5.00 -9.32 14.55
C PRO A 83 -3.82 -10.24 14.22
N ARG A 84 -3.69 -11.36 14.95
CA ARG A 84 -2.72 -12.42 14.68
C ARG A 84 -3.33 -13.54 13.83
N ILE A 85 -2.54 -14.08 12.90
CA ILE A 85 -2.93 -15.19 12.02
C ILE A 85 -1.93 -16.36 12.10
N GLY A 86 -1.46 -16.66 13.31
CA GLY A 86 -0.46 -17.69 13.57
C GLY A 86 0.92 -17.09 13.87
N ASP A 87 1.95 -17.92 13.78
CA ASP A 87 3.34 -17.54 14.04
C ASP A 87 4.18 -17.57 12.75
N VAL A 88 5.45 -17.15 12.84
CA VAL A 88 6.37 -17.07 11.69
C VAL A 88 6.62 -18.44 11.02
N ALA A 89 6.54 -19.53 11.78
CA ALA A 89 6.71 -20.90 11.29
C ALA A 89 5.39 -21.54 10.84
N THR A 90 4.26 -21.14 11.43
CA THR A 90 2.93 -21.70 11.14
C THR A 90 1.88 -20.59 10.96
N VAL A 91 1.68 -20.19 9.71
CA VAL A 91 0.65 -19.21 9.30
C VAL A 91 -0.67 -19.92 9.03
N ASP A 92 -1.77 -19.38 9.57
CA ASP A 92 -3.13 -19.81 9.22
C ASP A 92 -3.47 -19.33 7.80
N MET A 93 -3.28 -20.23 6.83
CA MET A 93 -3.47 -19.94 5.42
C MET A 93 -4.93 -19.70 5.04
N GLU A 94 -5.88 -20.38 5.69
CA GLU A 94 -7.31 -20.18 5.42
C GLU A 94 -7.73 -18.76 5.83
N ARG A 95 -7.29 -18.34 7.02
CA ARG A 95 -7.55 -16.98 7.51
C ARG A 95 -6.83 -15.92 6.68
N LEU A 96 -5.59 -16.18 6.24
CA LEU A 96 -4.86 -15.29 5.34
C LEU A 96 -5.63 -15.03 4.04
N VAL A 97 -6.12 -16.09 3.39
CA VAL A 97 -6.88 -15.96 2.14
C VAL A 97 -8.23 -15.27 2.38
N ALA A 98 -8.93 -15.62 3.47
CA ALA A 98 -10.21 -14.99 3.83
C ALA A 98 -10.10 -13.48 4.07
N LEU A 99 -8.94 -13.00 4.52
CA LEU A 99 -8.68 -11.58 4.73
C LEU A 99 -8.57 -10.78 3.43
N ARG A 100 -8.39 -11.43 2.27
CA ARG A 100 -8.20 -10.77 0.96
C ARG A 100 -7.17 -9.62 1.05
N PRO A 101 -5.91 -9.91 1.43
CA PRO A 101 -4.87 -8.91 1.42
C PRO A 101 -4.54 -8.50 -0.01
N GLU A 102 -4.07 -7.27 -0.17
CA GLU A 102 -3.51 -6.78 -1.43
C GLU A 102 -2.00 -6.97 -1.47
N VAL A 103 -1.35 -6.91 -0.30
CA VAL A 103 0.09 -7.13 -0.16
C VAL A 103 0.34 -8.05 1.04
N VAL A 104 1.20 -9.05 0.84
CA VAL A 104 1.73 -9.90 1.91
C VAL A 104 3.23 -9.72 1.95
N ILE A 105 3.75 -9.21 3.07
CA ILE A 105 5.18 -9.06 3.31
C ILE A 105 5.67 -10.31 4.04
N ALA A 106 6.59 -11.03 3.42
CA ALA A 106 7.12 -12.28 3.93
C ALA A 106 8.65 -12.26 3.95
N TRP A 107 9.25 -13.15 4.72
CA TRP A 107 10.68 -13.40 4.69
C TRP A 107 10.90 -14.88 4.38
N PRO A 108 11.65 -15.23 3.33
CA PRO A 108 11.85 -16.62 2.94
C PRO A 108 12.58 -17.41 4.03
N ALA A 109 12.17 -18.67 4.19
CA ALA A 109 12.82 -19.59 5.11
C ALA A 109 14.33 -19.71 4.77
N GLY A 110 15.15 -19.41 5.79
CA GLY A 110 16.61 -19.47 5.75
C GLY A 110 17.33 -18.20 5.28
N GLY A 111 16.67 -17.03 5.21
CA GLY A 111 17.35 -15.75 4.95
C GLY A 111 17.22 -15.23 3.52
N ASN A 112 17.71 -14.01 3.31
CA ASN A 112 17.71 -13.35 2.02
C ASN A 112 18.61 -14.12 1.03
N PRO A 113 18.09 -14.60 -0.12
CA PRO A 113 18.89 -15.30 -1.12
C PRO A 113 20.12 -14.51 -1.59
N ALA A 114 20.02 -13.20 -1.75
CA ALA A 114 21.13 -12.33 -2.14
C ALA A 114 22.27 -12.29 -1.10
N GLN A 115 22.01 -12.68 0.15
CA GLN A 115 23.03 -12.79 1.19
C GLN A 115 23.71 -14.15 1.24
N ARG A 116 23.15 -15.19 0.60
CA ARG A 116 23.70 -16.56 0.62
C ARG A 116 24.80 -16.79 -0.42
N GLU A 117 24.85 -15.95 -1.46
CA GLU A 117 25.77 -16.07 -2.59
C GLU A 117 27.07 -15.25 -2.42
N ARG A 118 27.32 -14.70 -1.22
CA ARG A 118 28.56 -14.01 -0.85
C ARG A 118 29.52 -14.95 -0.14
#